data_AF-I0UZA7-F1
#
_entry.id   AF-I0UZA7-F1
#
_cell.length_a   1.000
_cell.length_b   1.000
_cell.length_c   1.000
_cell.angle_alpha   90.00
_cell.angle_beta   90.00
_cell.angle_gamma   90.00
#
_symmetry.space_group_name_H-M   'P 1'
#
loop_
_entity.id
_entity.type
_entity.pdbx_description
1 polymer ?
#
loop_
_entity_poly.entity_id
_entity_poly.type
_entity_poly.pdbx_seq_one_letter_code
_entity_poly.pdbx_strand_id
1 'polypeptide(L)'
;MARSAAIHTVDDITGEPARETVFFALDGVAYEIDLTAEHADHLRDVLLRYAAHARRTGGRRRKRALVDGPTPLRRATTPRAPRPASRRRSPEPTHGRSSTVVQHAPRERNTQPTAQILRRSASSVTVPVKPDPIPEVRFSAPVS
;
A
#
# COMPACT_ATOMS: atom_id res chain seq x y z
N MET A 1 16.58 37.45 -8.01
CA MET A 1 15.46 36.92 -8.80
C MET A 1 15.36 35.42 -8.54
N ALA A 2 14.17 34.88 -8.30
CA ALA A 2 13.97 33.45 -8.07
C ALA A 2 13.05 32.88 -9.15
N ARG A 3 13.37 31.70 -9.70
CA ARG A 3 12.57 31.00 -10.71
C ARG A 3 11.93 29.78 -10.06
N SER A 4 10.61 29.79 -9.91
CA SER A 4 9.85 28.63 -9.49
C SER A 4 9.57 27.76 -10.72
N ALA A 5 10.21 26.61 -10.83
CA ALA A 5 9.85 25.59 -11.83
C ALA A 5 8.95 24.56 -11.14
N ALA A 6 7.67 24.51 -11.51
CA ALA A 6 6.79 23.42 -11.10
C ALA A 6 7.10 22.20 -11.97
N ILE A 7 7.45 21.07 -11.35
CA ILE A 7 7.65 19.80 -12.02
C ILE A 7 6.31 19.07 -12.01
N HIS A 8 5.81 18.72 -13.19
CA HIS A 8 4.60 17.94 -13.36
C HIS A 8 4.97 16.54 -13.83
N THR A 9 4.31 15.52 -13.26
CA THR A 9 4.39 14.15 -13.77
C THR A 9 3.55 14.03 -15.04
N VAL A 10 4.03 13.26 -16.00
CA VAL A 10 3.45 13.13 -17.34
C VAL A 10 3.04 11.68 -17.55
N ASP A 11 1.92 11.48 -18.24
CA ASP A 11 1.40 10.19 -18.63
C ASP A 11 2.32 9.57 -19.67
N ASP A 12 2.82 8.37 -19.36
CA ASP A 12 3.83 7.68 -20.18
C ASP A 12 3.30 7.22 -21.55
N ILE A 13 1.98 7.20 -21.75
CA ILE A 13 1.34 6.77 -23.01
C ILE A 13 1.03 7.98 -23.89
N THR A 14 0.44 9.02 -23.31
CA THR A 14 -0.12 10.16 -24.07
C THR A 14 0.72 11.43 -24.01
N GLY A 15 1.57 11.58 -22.99
CA GLY A 15 2.28 12.84 -22.75
C GLY A 15 1.44 13.91 -22.05
N GLU A 16 0.20 13.60 -21.66
CA GLU A 16 -0.69 14.47 -20.87
C GLU A 16 -0.28 14.50 -19.39
N PRO A 17 -0.79 15.41 -18.54
CA PRO A 17 -0.50 15.38 -17.11
C PRO A 17 -0.96 14.08 -16.44
N ALA A 18 -0.03 13.34 -15.84
CA ALA A 18 -0.36 12.14 -15.07
C ALA A 18 -1.04 12.50 -13.75
N ARG A 19 -1.94 11.62 -13.31
CA ARG A 19 -2.65 11.75 -12.03
C ARG A 19 -2.10 10.79 -10.98
N GLU A 20 -1.68 9.61 -11.39
CA GLU A 20 -1.20 8.59 -10.47
C GLU A 20 -0.22 7.62 -11.12
N THR A 21 0.56 6.97 -10.27
CA THR A 21 1.53 5.97 -10.66
C THR A 21 1.00 4.58 -10.32
N VAL A 22 0.93 3.68 -11.31
CA VAL A 22 0.36 2.34 -11.16
C VAL A 22 1.47 1.28 -11.17
N PHE A 23 1.48 0.44 -10.13
CA PHE A 23 2.35 -0.72 -10.04
C PHE A 23 1.64 -1.98 -10.53
N PHE A 24 2.26 -2.70 -11.46
CA PHE A 24 1.76 -3.98 -11.95
C PHE A 24 2.91 -4.95 -12.22
N ALA A 25 2.59 -6.21 -12.50
CA ALA A 25 3.59 -7.22 -12.81
C ALA A 25 3.13 -8.13 -13.94
N LEU A 26 4.07 -8.50 -14.80
CA LEU A 26 3.87 -9.45 -15.90
C LEU A 26 5.06 -10.40 -15.93
N ASP A 27 4.79 -11.71 -15.98
CA ASP A 27 5.82 -12.77 -16.01
C ASP A 27 6.87 -12.67 -14.90
N GLY A 28 6.46 -12.19 -13.72
CA GLY A 28 7.32 -12.02 -12.55
C GLY A 28 8.18 -10.75 -12.57
N VAL A 29 8.12 -9.93 -13.62
CA VAL A 29 8.77 -8.63 -13.69
C VAL A 29 7.81 -7.56 -13.19
N ALA A 30 8.28 -6.70 -12.29
CA ALA A 30 7.52 -5.58 -11.75
C ALA A 30 7.72 -4.33 -12.61
N TYR A 31 6.62 -3.64 -12.88
CA TYR A 31 6.56 -2.43 -13.69
C TYR A 31 5.86 -1.32 -12.92
N GLU A 32 6.22 -0.10 -13.29
CA GLU A 32 5.65 1.15 -12.80
C GLU A 32 5.35 2.02 -14.03
N ILE A 33 4.21 2.70 -14.01
CA ILE A 33 3.78 3.58 -15.11
C ILE A 33 2.99 4.76 -14.56
N ASP A 34 3.29 5.97 -15.04
CA ASP A 34 2.56 7.19 -14.71
C ASP A 34 1.41 7.37 -15.70
N LEU A 35 0.18 7.51 -15.19
CA LEU A 35 -1.03 7.52 -16.01
C LEU A 35 -2.01 8.62 -15.58
N THR A 36 -2.80 9.09 -16.54
CA THR A 36 -4.08 9.79 -16.32
C THR A 36 -5.08 8.87 -15.62
N ALA A 37 -6.11 9.46 -14.99
CA ALA A 37 -7.14 8.70 -14.28
C ALA A 37 -7.81 7.64 -15.16
N GLU A 38 -8.14 8.03 -16.40
CA GLU A 38 -8.83 7.16 -17.36
C GLU A 38 -7.97 5.97 -17.79
N HIS A 39 -6.68 6.19 -18.07
CA HIS A 39 -5.77 5.11 -18.44
C HIS A 39 -5.46 4.18 -17.27
N ALA A 40 -5.35 4.71 -16.06
CA ALA A 40 -5.16 3.90 -14.86
C ALA A 40 -6.37 2.98 -14.59
N ASP A 41 -7.59 3.50 -14.76
CA ASP A 41 -8.81 2.72 -14.61
C ASP A 41 -8.93 1.65 -15.70
N HIS A 42 -8.63 2.00 -16.96
CA HIS A 42 -8.62 1.05 -18.06
C HIS A 42 -7.62 -0.11 -17.82
N LEU A 43 -6.40 0.20 -17.35
CA LEU A 43 -5.40 -0.82 -17.01
C LEU A 43 -5.92 -1.77 -15.93
N ARG A 44 -6.57 -1.22 -14.89
CA ARG A 44 -7.16 -2.02 -13.81
C ARG A 44 -8.28 -2.91 -14.31
N ASP A 45 -9.16 -2.42 -15.17
CA ASP A 45 -10.28 -3.20 -15.71
C ASP A 45 -9.80 -4.39 -16.55
N VAL A 46 -8.80 -4.17 -17.41
CA VAL A 46 -8.19 -5.26 -18.20
C VAL A 46 -7.59 -6.33 -17.27
N LEU A 47 -6.82 -5.92 -16.26
CA LEU A 47 -6.20 -6.86 -15.32
C LEU A 47 -7.21 -7.54 -14.41
N LEU A 48 -8.27 -6.85 -13.99
CA LEU A 48 -9.33 -7.36 -13.12
C LEU A 48 -10.03 -8.56 -13.75
N ARG A 49 -10.26 -8.54 -15.06
CA ARG A 49 -10.84 -9.68 -15.80
C ARG A 49 -10.05 -10.97 -15.58
N TYR A 50 -8.72 -10.90 -15.66
CA TYR A 50 -7.87 -12.08 -15.44
C TYR A 50 -7.70 -12.39 -13.95
N ALA A 51 -7.57 -11.36 -13.11
CA ALA A 51 -7.43 -11.51 -11.67
C ALA A 51 -8.65 -12.20 -11.02
N ALA A 52 -9.85 -12.01 -11.58
CA ALA A 52 -11.08 -12.66 -11.12
C ALA A 52 -11.04 -14.20 -11.26
N HIS A 53 -10.32 -14.72 -12.26
CA HIS A 53 -10.18 -16.15 -12.51
C HIS A 53 -8.84 -16.71 -12.01
N ALA A 54 -7.89 -15.86 -11.62
CA ALA A 54 -6.57 -16.27 -11.17
C ALA A 54 -6.53 -16.61 -9.68
N ARG A 55 -5.62 -17.51 -9.31
CA ARG A 55 -5.24 -17.72 -7.91
C ARG A 55 -4.22 -16.67 -7.48
N ARG A 56 -4.46 -16.01 -6.35
CA ARG A 56 -3.45 -15.17 -5.70
C ARG A 56 -2.28 -16.04 -5.20
N THR A 57 -1.10 -15.84 -5.77
CA THR A 57 0.14 -16.53 -5.40
C THR A 57 1.00 -15.73 -4.40
N GLY A 58 0.70 -14.45 -4.22
CA GLY A 58 1.42 -13.54 -3.31
C GLY A 58 0.51 -12.49 -2.65
N GLY A 59 1.12 -11.59 -1.87
CA GLY A 59 0.45 -10.49 -1.20
C GLY A 59 -0.23 -10.89 0.10
N ARG A 60 0.53 -10.92 1.21
CA ARG A 60 -0.07 -10.88 2.54
C ARG A 60 -0.83 -9.56 2.62
N ARG A 61 -2.17 -9.62 2.67
CA ARG A 61 -3.02 -8.46 2.96
C ARG A 61 -2.43 -7.84 4.23
N ARG A 62 -1.80 -6.66 4.14
CA ARG A 62 -1.47 -5.90 5.34
C ARG A 62 -2.82 -5.61 5.97
N LYS A 63 -3.23 -6.42 6.96
CA LYS A 63 -4.34 -6.05 7.82
C LYS A 63 -3.94 -4.68 8.34
N ARG A 64 -4.70 -3.64 8.00
CA ARG A 64 -4.62 -2.39 8.73
C ARG A 64 -4.76 -2.80 10.19
N ALA A 65 -3.71 -2.63 10.99
CA ALA A 65 -3.84 -2.81 12.41
C ALA A 65 -4.93 -1.83 12.82
N LEU A 66 -6.10 -2.34 13.18
CA LEU A 66 -7.05 -1.56 13.95
C LEU A 66 -6.27 -1.23 15.22
N VAL A 67 -5.80 0.01 15.33
CA VAL A 67 -5.32 0.54 16.61
C VAL A 67 -6.57 0.68 17.44
N ASP A 68 -7.03 -0.43 18.00
CA ASP A 68 -7.95 -0.39 19.12
C ASP A 68 -7.15 0.16 20.30
N GLY A 69 -7.75 1.12 20.98
CA GLY A 69 -7.18 1.82 22.12
C GLY A 69 -6.91 0.92 23.33
N PRO A 70 -6.55 1.53 24.46
CA PRO A 70 -5.44 1.12 25.30
C PRO A 70 -5.67 -0.22 25.99
N THR A 71 -4.74 -1.16 25.81
CA THR A 71 -4.59 -2.28 26.74
C THR A 71 -4.23 -1.71 28.12
N PRO A 72 -5.03 -1.98 29.18
CA PRO A 72 -4.77 -1.44 30.50
C PRO A 72 -3.43 -1.96 31.03
N LEU A 73 -2.65 -1.04 31.59
CA LEU A 73 -1.37 -1.24 32.23
C LEU A 73 -1.40 -2.47 33.15
N ARG A 74 -0.60 -3.49 32.80
CA ARG A 74 -0.38 -4.65 33.66
C ARG A 74 0.39 -4.17 34.90
N ARG A 75 -0.37 -3.94 35.98
CA ARG A 75 0.13 -3.58 37.32
C ARG A 75 1.23 -4.55 37.76
N ALA A 76 2.41 -4.01 38.01
CA ALA A 76 3.56 -4.75 38.53
C ALA A 76 3.32 -5.12 40.00
N THR A 77 3.48 -6.40 40.35
CA THR A 77 3.75 -6.82 41.74
C THR A 77 4.65 -8.04 41.78
N THR A 78 5.67 -7.95 42.64
CA THR A 78 6.61 -8.95 43.19
C THR A 78 7.94 -9.20 42.46
N PRO A 79 9.08 -8.74 43.03
CA PRO A 79 10.41 -9.22 42.65
C PRO A 79 10.63 -10.58 43.31
N ARG A 80 10.82 -11.62 42.50
CA ARG A 80 11.24 -12.94 42.99
C ARG A 80 12.77 -12.95 43.12
N ALA A 81 13.23 -13.22 44.33
CA ALA A 81 14.63 -13.25 44.77
C ALA A 81 15.53 -14.19 43.92
N PRO A 82 16.83 -13.87 43.79
CA PRO A 82 17.79 -14.71 43.06
C PRO A 82 18.16 -15.98 43.85
N ARG A 83 18.17 -17.13 43.18
CA ARG A 83 18.72 -18.40 43.69
C ARG A 83 20.25 -18.40 43.54
N PRO A 84 21.04 -18.89 44.52
CA PRO A 84 22.48 -18.98 44.37
C PRO A 84 22.86 -20.15 43.46
N ALA A 85 23.58 -19.85 42.37
CA ALA A 85 24.24 -20.87 41.55
C ALA A 85 25.72 -20.94 41.96
N SER A 86 26.06 -21.92 42.78
CA SER A 86 27.44 -22.37 42.96
C SER A 86 27.88 -23.16 41.73
N ARG A 87 28.88 -22.66 40.99
CA ARG A 87 30.14 -23.39 40.67
C ARG A 87 30.91 -22.64 39.58
N ARG A 88 32.06 -22.14 39.99
CA ARG A 88 33.21 -21.63 39.23
C ARG A 88 33.34 -22.19 37.80
N ARG A 89 33.40 -21.29 36.82
CA ARG A 89 34.47 -21.21 35.80
C ARG A 89 34.35 -19.87 35.04
N SER A 90 35.38 -19.05 35.15
CA SER A 90 35.72 -17.95 34.23
C SER A 90 37.09 -18.29 33.62
N PRO A 91 37.56 -17.65 32.52
CA PRO A 91 37.03 -16.46 31.85
C PRO A 91 36.90 -16.54 30.31
N GLU A 92 36.25 -15.48 29.82
CA GLU A 92 36.11 -14.85 28.48
C GLU A 92 37.37 -14.87 27.56
N PRO A 93 37.27 -14.55 26.24
CA PRO A 93 36.93 -13.18 25.80
C PRO A 93 36.12 -13.00 24.48
N THR A 94 35.48 -11.82 24.36
CA THR A 94 35.33 -10.99 23.14
C THR A 94 34.39 -11.48 22.02
N HIS A 95 33.43 -10.72 21.46
CA HIS A 95 33.20 -9.28 21.39
C HIS A 95 31.71 -8.92 21.52
N GLY A 96 31.49 -7.73 22.11
CA GLY A 96 30.19 -7.18 22.41
C GLY A 96 29.39 -6.68 21.20
N ARG A 97 28.07 -6.71 21.42
CA ARG A 97 27.07 -5.80 20.84
C ARG A 97 27.52 -4.35 21.07
N SER A 98 27.25 -3.38 20.20
CA SER A 98 26.00 -2.60 20.20
C SER A 98 26.22 -1.44 19.21
N SER A 99 25.44 -1.27 18.15
CA SER A 99 24.30 -0.34 18.08
C SER A 99 24.56 1.05 18.68
N THR A 100 24.80 2.04 17.82
CA THR A 100 24.43 3.44 18.08
C THR A 100 23.51 3.89 16.95
N VAL A 101 22.22 3.64 17.16
CA VAL A 101 21.14 4.40 16.52
C VAL A 101 21.07 5.73 17.26
N VAL A 102 21.34 6.82 16.55
CA VAL A 102 21.10 8.18 17.03
C VAL A 102 19.60 8.38 17.12
N GLN A 103 19.11 8.54 18.35
CA GLN A 103 17.74 8.93 18.66
C GLN A 103 17.64 10.45 18.49
N HIS A 104 16.91 10.91 17.48
CA HIS A 104 16.38 12.28 17.48
C HIS A 104 14.94 12.27 17.98
N ALA A 105 14.71 13.11 18.99
CA ALA A 105 13.50 13.29 19.76
C ALA A 105 12.28 13.69 18.91
N PRO A 106 11.05 13.24 19.25
CA PRO A 106 9.85 13.86 18.74
C PRO A 106 9.50 15.09 19.60
N ARG A 107 9.58 16.28 18.99
CA ARG A 107 8.99 17.51 19.54
C ARG A 107 7.47 17.50 19.33
N GLU A 108 6.79 17.58 20.46
CA GLU A 108 5.55 18.27 20.77
C GLU A 108 4.47 18.46 19.68
N ARG A 109 3.32 17.86 20.04
CA ARG A 109 1.95 18.24 19.68
C ARG A 109 1.77 19.75 19.51
N ASN A 110 1.29 20.16 18.34
CA ASN A 110 0.43 21.33 18.25
C ASN A 110 -0.94 20.92 17.70
N THR A 111 -1.92 21.00 18.57
CA THR A 111 -3.35 20.91 18.28
C THR A 111 -3.85 22.30 17.90
N GLN A 112 -4.51 22.45 16.76
CA GLN A 112 -5.70 23.30 16.65
C GLN A 112 -6.72 22.71 15.67
N PRO A 113 -8.01 22.61 16.08
CA PRO A 113 -9.13 22.23 15.22
C PRO A 113 -9.77 23.49 14.61
N THR A 114 -10.09 23.47 13.31
CA THR A 114 -10.93 24.51 12.70
C THR A 114 -11.90 23.91 11.68
N ALA A 115 -13.19 24.01 12.07
CA ALA A 115 -14.40 24.26 11.28
C ALA A 115 -14.49 23.68 9.84
N GLN A 116 -15.43 22.75 9.61
CA GLN A 116 -16.73 23.03 8.97
C GLN A 116 -16.64 23.81 7.66
N ILE A 117 -16.80 23.12 6.53
CA ILE A 117 -17.49 23.67 5.36
C ILE A 117 -18.39 22.58 4.73
N LEU A 118 -19.68 22.78 4.98
CA LEU A 118 -20.80 22.68 4.05
C LEU A 118 -20.86 21.52 3.02
N ARG A 119 -21.76 20.59 3.35
CA ARG A 119 -22.80 20.00 2.49
C ARG A 119 -22.85 20.60 1.07
N ARG A 120 -22.73 19.73 0.05
CA ARG A 120 -23.66 19.69 -1.07
C ARG A 120 -23.60 18.34 -1.79
N SER A 121 -24.73 17.67 -1.69
CA SER A 121 -25.22 16.57 -2.52
C SER A 121 -25.26 16.95 -4.00
N ALA A 122 -24.73 16.08 -4.85
CA ALA A 122 -25.15 15.98 -6.25
C ALA A 122 -25.11 14.50 -6.66
N SER A 123 -26.30 13.94 -6.81
CA SER A 123 -26.54 12.63 -7.39
C SER A 123 -26.12 12.65 -8.86
N SER A 124 -25.15 11.82 -9.25
CA SER A 124 -24.97 11.46 -10.66
C SER A 124 -25.85 10.24 -10.95
N VAL A 125 -26.86 10.49 -11.79
CA VAL A 125 -27.75 9.50 -12.38
C VAL A 125 -26.93 8.60 -13.29
N THR A 126 -26.87 7.31 -12.96
CA THR A 126 -26.32 6.26 -13.82
C THR A 126 -27.35 5.91 -14.89
N VAL A 127 -27.01 6.14 -16.16
CA VAL A 127 -27.75 5.57 -17.30
C VAL A 127 -27.22 4.14 -17.52
N PRO A 128 -28.08 3.11 -17.59
CA PRO A 128 -27.63 1.75 -17.90
C PRO A 128 -27.29 1.67 -19.39
N VAL A 129 -26.00 1.54 -19.73
CA VAL A 129 -25.56 1.15 -21.07
C VAL A 129 -25.79 -0.35 -21.22
N LYS A 130 -26.63 -0.72 -22.19
CA LYS A 130 -26.87 -2.11 -22.59
C LYS A 130 -25.59 -2.64 -23.26
N PRO A 131 -25.00 -3.75 -22.80
CA PRO A 131 -23.82 -4.30 -23.47
C PRO A 131 -24.22 -4.81 -24.86
N ASP A 132 -23.44 -4.44 -25.87
CA ASP A 132 -23.59 -4.96 -27.23
C ASP A 132 -23.40 -6.48 -27.24
N PRO A 133 -24.16 -7.23 -28.07
CA PRO A 133 -24.00 -8.67 -28.16
C PRO A 133 -22.62 -9.04 -28.74
N ILE A 134 -21.98 -10.02 -28.10
CA ILE A 134 -20.70 -10.59 -28.54
C ILE A 134 -20.89 -11.25 -29.92
N PRO A 135 -20.01 -11.02 -30.91
CA PRO A 135 -20.10 -11.71 -32.20
C PRO A 135 -19.84 -13.21 -32.02
N GLU A 136 -20.74 -14.03 -32.56
CA GLU A 136 -20.63 -15.49 -32.55
C GLU A 136 -19.52 -15.92 -33.53
N VAL A 137 -18.36 -16.32 -33.00
CA VAL A 137 -17.25 -16.82 -33.81
C VAL A 137 -17.57 -18.25 -34.27
N ARG A 138 -18.04 -18.39 -35.50
CA ARG A 138 -18.18 -19.71 -36.15
C ARG A 138 -16.83 -20.18 -36.65
N PHE A 139 -16.22 -21.11 -35.93
CA PHE A 139 -15.08 -21.86 -36.43
C PHE A 139 -15.56 -22.86 -37.48
N SER A 140 -15.23 -22.63 -38.74
CA SER A 140 -15.40 -23.62 -39.80
C SER A 140 -14.36 -24.72 -39.62
N ALA A 141 -14.80 -25.93 -39.32
CA ALA A 141 -13.92 -27.10 -39.29
C ALA A 141 -13.43 -27.41 -40.72
N PRO A 142 -12.13 -27.75 -40.91
CA PRO A 142 -11.68 -28.28 -42.18
C PRO A 142 -12.21 -29.72 -42.35
N VAL A 143 -12.87 -29.96 -43.48
CA VAL A 143 -13.24 -31.30 -43.92
C VAL A 143 -11.96 -32.07 -44.24
N SER A 144 -11.87 -33.31 -43.75
CA SER A 144 -10.74 -34.23 -43.92
C SER A 144 -10.48 -34.63 -45.37
#